data_AF-A0AAD3DH44-F1
#
_entry.id   AF-A0AAD3DH44-F1
#
_cell.length_a   1.000
_cell.length_b   1.000
_cell.length_c   1.000
_cell.angle_alpha   90.00
_cell.angle_beta   90.00
_cell.angle_gamma   90.00
#
_symmetry.space_group_name_H-M   'P 1'
#
loop_
_entity.id
_entity.type
_entity.pdbx_description
1 polymer ?
#
loop_
_entity_poly.entity_id
_entity_poly.type
_entity_poly.pdbx_seq_one_letter_code
_entity_poly.pdbx_strand_id
1 'polypeptide(L)'
;MTPEALLVSKALGVLVFAYFLRHWEYYVYVFPRTVLHLLDLRHQTLFPRTPWGFVVRIVIAYFAYKGYLKLQRRWDEYTVQRLHRRLAAKNEAQRLSRVEQHQQAASEAAAAAAAAAEAMRRQREAEAAQAARETSPEERDADAGPQPQQGDWLERLQAQQDAAAAARRAAEAARLAAATAAAAAPAANPAVADPAAAAAAAAAGRAQESSTQQAGSSGSNGSGGPSVAGPTRRRAAESSGAEGSGRQSQPQAPRDLPSPLDWQMLSPLQREAMNQERALRAEQDAEYEAALAEDRRRAEERAAAEAAEAEAQAAAAAAAEAEAVAAEAALQRRQELRERLRRELPSEPDSSDPAGVLVRVRLPDGCSHTRRFLQEAPVQQIRDWLQSLDSFPAWEPDHWNLVNSYPRQVLEGGVAVAEVAGGARQVALFVQEN
;
A
#
# COMPACT_ATOMS: atom_id res chain seq x y z
N MET A 1 -31.68 71.28 -2.35
CA MET A 1 -30.28 70.79 -2.24
C MET A 1 -29.38 71.99 -2.48
N THR A 2 -28.54 72.32 -1.52
CA THR A 2 -27.57 73.41 -1.67
C THR A 2 -26.53 73.02 -2.73
N PRO A 3 -26.00 73.98 -3.51
CA PRO A 3 -25.04 73.71 -4.57
C PRO A 3 -23.78 73.00 -4.05
N GLU A 4 -23.41 73.22 -2.79
CA GLU A 4 -22.28 72.54 -2.13
C GLU A 4 -22.54 71.04 -1.91
N ALA A 5 -23.74 70.65 -1.52
CA ALA A 5 -24.10 69.22 -1.35
C ALA A 5 -24.03 68.46 -2.68
N LEU A 6 -24.32 69.15 -3.79
CA LEU A 6 -24.24 68.57 -5.13
C LEU A 6 -22.79 68.40 -5.60
N LEU A 7 -21.89 69.29 -5.18
CA LEU A 7 -20.47 69.22 -5.48
C LEU A 7 -19.78 68.08 -4.71
N VAL A 8 -20.08 67.95 -3.42
CA VAL A 8 -19.56 66.87 -2.57
C VAL A 8 -20.04 65.51 -3.07
N SER A 9 -21.31 65.39 -3.45
CA SER A 9 -21.87 64.17 -4.03
C SER A 9 -21.18 63.77 -5.35
N LYS A 10 -20.88 64.73 -6.23
CA LYS A 10 -20.13 64.47 -7.46
C LYS A 10 -18.70 64.05 -7.19
N ALA A 11 -18.01 64.70 -6.24
CA ALA A 11 -16.64 64.35 -5.87
C ALA A 11 -16.55 62.93 -5.27
N LEU A 12 -17.49 62.57 -4.41
CA LEU A 12 -17.61 61.21 -3.86
C LEU A 12 -17.92 60.18 -4.95
N GLY A 13 -18.80 60.51 -5.90
CA GLY A 13 -19.10 59.65 -7.05
C GLY A 13 -17.85 59.37 -7.91
N VAL A 14 -17.03 60.38 -8.17
CA VAL A 14 -15.78 60.23 -8.93
C VAL A 14 -14.75 59.39 -8.17
N LEU A 15 -14.60 59.58 -6.85
CA LEU A 15 -13.70 58.78 -6.03
C LEU A 15 -14.13 57.30 -5.95
N VAL A 16 -15.42 57.03 -5.78
CA VAL A 16 -15.96 55.67 -5.78
C VAL A 16 -15.79 55.02 -7.15
N PHE A 17 -16.01 55.76 -8.24
CA PHE A 17 -15.83 55.27 -9.60
C PHE A 17 -14.34 55.00 -9.93
N ALA A 18 -13.43 55.87 -9.48
CA ALA A 18 -11.99 55.67 -9.65
C ALA A 18 -11.47 54.48 -8.81
N TYR A 19 -11.97 54.33 -7.57
CA TYR A 19 -11.68 53.16 -6.74
C TYR A 19 -12.18 51.87 -7.40
N PHE A 20 -13.37 51.93 -8.02
CA PHE A 20 -13.97 50.81 -8.76
C PHE A 20 -13.19 50.47 -10.02
N LEU A 21 -12.79 51.44 -10.85
CA LEU A 21 -11.94 51.22 -12.02
C LEU A 21 -10.59 50.61 -11.64
N ARG A 22 -10.02 51.03 -10.51
CA ARG A 22 -8.74 50.50 -10.01
C ARG A 22 -8.84 49.05 -9.50
N HIS A 23 -10.02 48.60 -9.07
CA HIS A 23 -10.23 47.25 -8.52
C HIS A 23 -11.14 46.36 -9.39
N TRP A 24 -11.60 46.86 -10.53
CA TRP A 24 -12.53 46.18 -11.45
C TRP A 24 -11.96 44.85 -11.95
N GLU A 25 -10.66 44.77 -12.25
CA GLU A 25 -10.01 43.51 -12.66
C GLU A 25 -10.09 42.44 -11.55
N TYR A 26 -10.10 42.84 -10.28
CA TYR A 26 -10.24 41.92 -9.14
C TYR A 26 -11.68 41.40 -9.01
N TYR A 27 -12.67 42.22 -9.35
CA TYR A 27 -14.07 41.81 -9.27
C TYR A 27 -14.48 40.90 -10.43
N VAL A 28 -14.00 41.15 -11.66
CA VAL A 28 -14.34 40.33 -12.84
C VAL A 28 -13.84 38.89 -12.71
N TYR A 29 -12.72 38.65 -12.02
CA TYR A 29 -12.18 37.31 -11.80
C TYR A 29 -12.85 36.54 -10.64
N VAL A 30 -13.49 37.25 -9.72
CA VAL A 30 -13.98 36.67 -8.46
C VAL A 30 -15.50 36.39 -8.51
N PHE A 31 -16.24 37.04 -9.40
CA PHE A 31 -17.66 36.79 -9.56
C PHE A 31 -17.94 35.56 -10.45
N PRO A 32 -18.68 34.55 -9.96
CA PRO A 32 -19.17 33.45 -10.80
C PRO A 32 -19.97 34.00 -11.99
N ARG A 33 -19.86 33.36 -13.16
CA ARG A 33 -20.59 33.73 -14.40
C ARG A 33 -22.10 33.98 -14.19
N THR A 34 -22.71 33.31 -13.22
CA THR A 34 -24.11 33.49 -12.79
C THR A 34 -24.39 34.83 -12.09
N VAL A 35 -23.46 35.40 -11.33
CA VAL A 35 -23.62 36.72 -10.71
C VAL A 35 -23.40 37.85 -11.72
N LEU A 36 -22.57 37.60 -12.73
CA LEU A 36 -22.42 38.51 -13.88
C LEU A 36 -23.71 38.61 -14.70
N HIS A 37 -24.54 37.57 -14.76
CA HIS A 37 -25.88 37.65 -15.38
C HIS A 37 -26.86 38.57 -14.63
N LEU A 38 -26.73 38.69 -13.31
CA LEU A 38 -27.49 39.66 -12.50
C LEU A 38 -27.04 41.12 -12.72
N LEU A 39 -25.80 41.30 -13.19
CA LEU A 39 -25.22 42.60 -13.57
C LEU A 39 -25.39 42.89 -15.08
N ASP A 40 -25.95 41.95 -15.85
CA ASP A 40 -26.07 42.06 -17.29
C ASP A 40 -27.01 43.22 -17.66
N LEU A 41 -26.45 44.19 -18.38
CA LEU A 41 -27.04 45.49 -18.74
C LEU A 41 -28.26 45.39 -19.67
N ARG A 42 -28.62 44.16 -20.09
CA ARG A 42 -29.70 43.89 -21.05
C ARG A 42 -31.08 43.75 -20.40
N HIS A 43 -31.19 43.34 -19.13
CA HIS A 43 -32.48 43.27 -18.43
C HIS A 43 -32.80 44.61 -17.73
N GLN A 44 -33.57 45.46 -18.43
CA GLN A 44 -33.76 46.89 -18.15
C GLN A 44 -34.84 47.26 -17.10
N THR A 45 -35.41 46.35 -16.31
CA THR A 45 -36.71 46.65 -15.67
C THR A 45 -36.68 47.15 -14.22
N LEU A 46 -35.60 46.99 -13.45
CA LEU A 46 -35.68 47.20 -11.99
C LEU A 46 -34.92 48.39 -11.41
N PHE A 47 -33.93 48.97 -12.11
CA PHE A 47 -33.21 50.14 -11.60
C PHE A 47 -32.86 51.14 -12.70
N PRO A 48 -33.07 52.45 -12.47
CA PRO A 48 -32.79 53.48 -13.46
C PRO A 48 -31.30 53.52 -13.82
N ARG A 49 -30.97 53.94 -15.05
CA ARG A 49 -29.58 54.18 -15.53
C ARG A 49 -28.92 55.40 -14.88
N THR A 50 -29.26 55.69 -13.63
CA THR A 50 -28.57 56.72 -12.86
C THR A 50 -27.28 56.13 -12.28
N PRO A 51 -26.24 56.96 -12.06
CA PRO A 51 -25.02 56.53 -11.39
C PRO A 51 -25.31 55.88 -10.01
N TRP A 52 -26.39 56.29 -9.34
CA TRP A 52 -26.89 55.66 -8.13
C TRP A 52 -27.44 54.23 -8.33
N GLY A 53 -28.13 53.96 -9.43
CA GLY A 53 -28.61 52.61 -9.75
C GLY A 53 -27.47 51.61 -9.97
N PHE A 54 -26.34 52.07 -10.50
CA PHE A 54 -25.13 51.24 -10.65
C PHE A 54 -24.51 50.88 -9.29
N VAL A 55 -24.40 51.85 -8.38
CA VAL A 55 -23.86 51.63 -7.02
C VAL A 55 -24.74 50.63 -6.24
N VAL A 56 -26.06 50.77 -6.31
CA VAL A 56 -26.99 49.84 -5.64
C VAL A 56 -26.84 48.41 -6.17
N ARG A 57 -26.66 48.21 -7.48
CA ARG A 57 -26.44 46.88 -8.07
C ARG A 57 -25.12 46.25 -7.61
N ILE A 58 -24.06 47.03 -7.50
CA ILE A 58 -22.77 46.54 -6.98
C ILE A 58 -22.90 46.10 -5.52
N VAL A 59 -23.60 46.88 -4.70
CA VAL A 59 -23.82 46.53 -3.29
C VAL A 59 -24.63 45.23 -3.18
N ILE A 60 -25.70 45.08 -3.95
CA ILE A 60 -26.48 43.83 -3.99
C ILE A 60 -25.64 42.64 -4.45
N ALA A 61 -24.84 42.80 -5.52
CA ALA A 61 -23.96 41.76 -6.02
C ALA A 61 -22.90 41.36 -4.97
N TYR A 62 -22.32 42.32 -4.26
CA TYR A 62 -21.36 42.07 -3.19
C TYR A 62 -21.99 41.27 -2.03
N PHE A 63 -23.19 41.65 -1.58
CA PHE A 63 -23.88 40.89 -0.52
C PHE A 63 -24.30 39.49 -1.00
N ALA A 64 -24.75 39.34 -2.24
CA ALA A 64 -25.06 38.04 -2.83
C ALA A 64 -23.81 37.14 -2.89
N TYR A 65 -22.67 37.68 -3.31
CA TYR A 65 -21.40 36.98 -3.34
C TYR A 65 -20.90 36.59 -1.94
N LYS A 66 -20.98 37.51 -0.97
CA LYS A 66 -20.63 37.21 0.43
C LYS A 66 -21.54 36.14 1.03
N GLY A 67 -22.82 36.15 0.68
CA GLY A 67 -23.78 35.09 1.02
C GLY A 67 -23.40 33.74 0.40
N TYR A 68 -23.04 33.74 -0.89
CA TYR A 68 -22.59 32.56 -1.62
C TYR A 68 -21.32 31.95 -0.99
N LEU A 69 -20.29 32.75 -0.70
CA LEU A 69 -19.07 32.26 -0.04
C LEU A 69 -19.35 31.63 1.32
N LYS A 70 -20.25 32.22 2.11
CA LYS A 70 -20.64 31.68 3.42
C LYS A 70 -21.40 30.35 3.27
N LEU A 71 -22.21 30.23 2.22
CA LEU A 71 -22.92 28.99 1.90
C LEU A 71 -21.97 27.90 1.40
N GLN A 72 -20.98 28.28 0.58
CA GLN A 72 -19.95 27.37 0.06
C GLN A 72 -19.10 26.79 1.20
N ARG A 73 -18.62 27.61 2.14
CA ARG A 73 -17.89 27.12 3.32
C ARG A 73 -18.70 26.13 4.15
N ARG A 74 -20.00 26.39 4.34
CA ARG A 74 -20.90 25.47 5.05
C ARG A 74 -21.11 24.16 4.27
N TRP A 75 -21.17 24.23 2.95
CA TRP A 75 -21.23 23.05 2.10
C TRP A 75 -19.96 22.22 2.21
N ASP A 76 -18.79 22.85 2.09
CA ASP A 76 -17.49 22.18 2.21
C ASP A 76 -17.35 21.49 3.57
N GLU A 77 -17.65 22.21 4.67
CA GLU A 77 -17.70 21.67 6.04
C GLU A 77 -18.65 20.47 6.14
N TYR A 78 -19.83 20.54 5.53
CA TYR A 78 -20.80 19.45 5.54
C TYR A 78 -20.30 18.22 4.75
N THR A 79 -19.70 18.40 3.58
CA THR A 79 -19.10 17.30 2.81
C THR A 79 -17.94 16.65 3.56
N VAL A 80 -17.05 17.44 4.16
CA VAL A 80 -15.93 16.95 4.96
C VAL A 80 -16.44 16.17 6.17
N GLN A 81 -17.44 16.69 6.90
CA GLN A 81 -18.07 15.97 8.02
C GLN A 81 -18.74 14.66 7.57
N ARG A 82 -19.39 14.65 6.40
CA ARG A 82 -20.00 13.43 5.84
C ARG A 82 -18.95 12.38 5.49
N LEU A 83 -17.82 12.78 4.94
CA LEU A 83 -16.69 11.90 4.64
C LEU A 83 -16.07 11.35 5.93
N HIS A 84 -15.81 12.20 6.92
CA HIS A 84 -15.30 11.75 8.22
C HIS A 84 -16.24 10.76 8.91
N ARG A 85 -17.56 10.99 8.88
CA ARG A 85 -18.53 10.02 9.44
C ARG A 85 -18.51 8.68 8.69
N ARG A 86 -18.39 8.69 7.36
CA ARG A 86 -18.28 7.46 6.57
C ARG A 86 -16.98 6.70 6.87
N LEU A 87 -15.86 7.41 7.00
CA LEU A 87 -14.58 6.80 7.34
C LEU A 87 -14.58 6.26 8.77
N ALA A 88 -15.14 7.01 9.73
CA ALA A 88 -15.29 6.56 11.12
C ALA A 88 -16.13 5.28 11.20
N ALA A 89 -17.28 5.24 10.52
CA ALA A 89 -18.14 4.06 10.48
C ALA A 89 -17.44 2.84 9.84
N LYS A 90 -16.66 3.05 8.76
CA LYS A 90 -15.85 1.97 8.15
C LYS A 90 -14.78 1.45 9.11
N ASN A 91 -14.05 2.36 9.78
CA ASN A 91 -13.01 1.99 10.74
C ASN A 91 -13.60 1.25 11.94
N GLU A 92 -14.78 1.67 12.43
CA GLU A 92 -15.48 0.99 13.52
C GLU A 92 -15.94 -0.41 13.12
N ALA A 93 -16.54 -0.56 11.93
CA ALA A 93 -16.90 -1.87 11.39
C ALA A 93 -15.68 -2.81 11.24
N GLN A 94 -14.54 -2.28 10.78
CA GLN A 94 -13.29 -3.05 10.72
C GLN A 94 -12.78 -3.45 12.10
N ARG A 95 -12.90 -2.59 13.11
CA ARG A 95 -12.51 -2.91 14.50
C ARG A 95 -13.40 -4.01 15.07
N LEU A 96 -14.71 -3.93 14.87
CA LEU A 96 -15.65 -4.97 15.31
C LEU A 96 -15.36 -6.30 14.64
N SER A 97 -15.16 -6.31 13.32
CA SER A 97 -14.79 -7.53 12.57
C SER A 97 -13.47 -8.14 13.07
N ARG A 98 -12.45 -7.32 13.38
CA ARG A 98 -11.20 -7.82 14.00
C ARG A 98 -11.43 -8.41 15.38
N VAL A 99 -12.28 -7.79 16.21
CA VAL A 99 -12.61 -8.32 17.53
C VAL A 99 -13.36 -9.65 17.40
N GLU A 100 -14.31 -9.77 16.48
CA GLU A 100 -15.01 -11.02 16.20
C GLU A 100 -14.05 -12.11 15.70
N GLN A 101 -13.15 -11.79 14.77
CA GLN A 101 -12.10 -12.71 14.30
C GLN A 101 -11.19 -13.15 15.45
N HIS A 102 -10.77 -12.23 16.32
CA HIS A 102 -9.97 -12.58 17.49
C HIS A 102 -10.74 -13.45 18.49
N GLN A 103 -12.04 -13.22 18.67
CA GLN A 103 -12.88 -14.06 19.52
C GLN A 103 -13.07 -15.46 18.94
N GLN A 104 -13.28 -15.57 17.62
CA GLN A 104 -13.37 -16.84 16.91
C GLN A 104 -12.06 -17.62 16.98
N ALA A 105 -10.93 -16.96 16.69
CA ALA A 105 -9.61 -17.57 16.82
C ALA A 105 -9.32 -18.02 18.25
N ALA A 106 -9.73 -17.24 19.26
CA ALA A 106 -9.58 -17.60 20.66
C ALA A 106 -10.48 -18.80 21.05
N SER A 107 -11.71 -18.89 20.55
CA SER A 107 -12.60 -20.03 20.81
C SER A 107 -12.13 -21.30 20.12
N GLU A 108 -11.61 -21.19 18.89
CA GLU A 108 -10.98 -22.30 18.17
C GLU A 108 -9.71 -22.79 18.89
N ALA A 109 -8.85 -21.88 19.34
CA ALA A 109 -7.67 -22.22 20.12
C ALA A 109 -8.03 -22.90 21.45
N ALA A 110 -9.07 -22.43 22.15
CA ALA A 110 -9.56 -23.06 23.36
C ALA A 110 -10.14 -24.46 23.11
N ALA A 111 -10.89 -24.64 22.01
CA ALA A 111 -11.41 -25.95 21.60
C ALA A 111 -10.27 -26.92 21.23
N ALA A 112 -9.26 -26.45 20.50
CA ALA A 112 -8.07 -27.24 20.18
C ALA A 112 -7.29 -27.64 21.44
N ALA A 113 -7.14 -26.73 22.41
CA ALA A 113 -6.49 -27.03 23.68
C ALA A 113 -7.28 -28.07 24.51
N ALA A 114 -8.62 -27.99 24.53
CA ALA A 114 -9.47 -28.97 25.19
C ALA A 114 -9.36 -30.35 24.52
N ALA A 115 -9.40 -30.41 23.19
CA ALA A 115 -9.22 -31.66 22.43
C ALA A 115 -7.84 -32.28 22.67
N ALA A 116 -6.78 -31.47 22.73
CA ALA A 116 -5.43 -31.93 23.06
C ALA A 116 -5.35 -32.49 24.50
N ALA A 117 -6.01 -31.84 25.46
CA ALA A 117 -6.07 -32.33 26.84
C ALA A 117 -6.82 -33.67 26.96
N GLU A 118 -7.92 -33.84 26.22
CA GLU A 118 -8.63 -35.13 26.15
C GLU A 118 -7.80 -36.22 25.49
N ALA A 119 -7.09 -35.91 24.40
CA ALA A 119 -6.17 -36.83 23.75
C ALA A 119 -5.06 -37.29 24.71
N MET A 120 -4.46 -36.36 25.47
CA MET A 120 -3.48 -36.70 26.51
C MET A 120 -4.06 -37.57 27.62
N ARG A 121 -5.33 -37.35 28.03
CA ARG A 121 -6.00 -38.22 29.02
C ARG A 121 -6.20 -39.63 28.47
N ARG A 122 -6.71 -39.77 27.24
CA ARG A 122 -6.87 -41.08 26.59
C ARG A 122 -5.54 -41.81 26.43
N GLN A 123 -4.48 -41.09 26.11
CA GLN A 123 -3.15 -41.67 26.03
C GLN A 123 -2.67 -42.19 27.39
N ARG A 124 -2.83 -41.40 28.47
CA ARG A 124 -2.50 -41.85 29.83
C ARG A 124 -3.34 -43.04 30.29
N GLU A 125 -4.62 -43.08 29.94
CA GLU A 125 -5.50 -44.22 30.23
C GLU A 125 -5.07 -45.46 29.45
N ALA A 126 -4.67 -45.32 28.18
CA ALA A 126 -4.14 -46.40 27.37
C ALA A 126 -2.80 -46.92 27.91
N GLU A 127 -1.88 -46.02 28.29
CA GLU A 127 -0.61 -46.36 28.92
C GLU A 127 -0.82 -47.05 30.28
N ALA A 128 -1.76 -46.56 31.10
CA ALA A 128 -2.12 -47.20 32.37
C ALA A 128 -2.74 -48.60 32.16
N ALA A 129 -3.59 -48.76 31.13
CA ALA A 129 -4.16 -50.05 30.76
C ALA A 129 -3.10 -51.03 30.23
N GLN A 130 -2.09 -50.55 29.49
CA GLN A 130 -0.94 -51.33 29.06
C GLN A 130 -0.09 -51.76 30.27
N ALA A 131 0.24 -50.83 31.18
CA ALA A 131 0.98 -51.14 32.41
C ALA A 131 0.23 -52.14 33.32
N ALA A 132 -1.11 -52.07 33.38
CA ALA A 132 -1.93 -53.04 34.10
C ALA A 132 -1.90 -54.45 33.47
N ARG A 133 -1.80 -54.54 32.14
CA ARG A 133 -1.60 -55.80 31.43
C ARG A 133 -0.21 -56.38 31.67
N GLU A 134 0.83 -55.55 31.72
CA GLU A 134 2.21 -55.97 31.99
C GLU A 134 2.44 -56.42 33.45
N THR A 135 1.61 -55.96 34.38
CA THR A 135 1.73 -56.26 35.83
C THR A 135 0.82 -57.41 36.31
N SER A 136 -0.08 -57.93 35.47
CA SER A 136 -0.86 -59.14 35.79
C SER A 136 0.02 -60.40 35.70
N PRO A 137 0.18 -61.18 36.80
CA PRO A 137 1.18 -62.26 36.88
C PRO A 137 0.68 -63.62 36.38
N GLU A 138 -0.33 -63.71 35.50
CA GLU A 138 -0.98 -65.00 35.16
C GLU A 138 -0.66 -65.62 33.80
N GLU A 139 0.18 -65.02 32.95
CA GLU A 139 0.65 -65.70 31.71
C GLU A 139 2.15 -65.46 31.47
N ARG A 140 2.98 -65.77 32.47
CA ARG A 140 4.46 -65.77 32.33
C ARG A 140 5.07 -67.13 32.02
N ASP A 141 4.26 -68.10 31.60
CA ASP A 141 4.77 -69.40 31.15
C ASP A 141 4.16 -69.79 29.80
N ALA A 142 4.56 -69.07 28.73
CA ALA A 142 4.75 -69.67 27.42
C ALA A 142 5.44 -68.69 26.47
N ASP A 143 6.55 -69.18 25.91
CA ASP A 143 7.17 -68.75 24.66
C ASP A 143 8.10 -67.53 24.68
N ALA A 144 9.39 -67.86 24.70
CA ALA A 144 10.48 -66.97 24.35
C ALA A 144 10.59 -66.86 22.82
N GLY A 145 10.36 -65.67 22.27
CA GLY A 145 10.89 -65.21 20.98
C GLY A 145 10.01 -64.18 20.27
N PRO A 146 10.51 -63.41 19.26
CA PRO A 146 11.90 -63.24 18.80
C PRO A 146 12.41 -61.78 18.94
N GLN A 147 13.70 -61.58 18.67
CA GLN A 147 14.42 -60.29 18.72
C GLN A 147 13.68 -59.11 18.04
N PRO A 148 13.88 -57.85 18.51
CA PRO A 148 13.27 -56.67 17.92
C PRO A 148 13.67 -56.54 16.45
N GLN A 149 12.67 -56.54 15.57
CA GLN A 149 12.86 -56.52 14.13
C GLN A 149 13.42 -55.17 13.68
N GLN A 150 14.37 -55.21 12.74
CA GLN A 150 15.05 -54.06 12.12
C GLN A 150 14.12 -52.92 11.64
N GLY A 151 12.84 -53.21 11.40
CA GLY A 151 11.81 -52.24 11.01
C GLY A 151 11.54 -51.17 12.08
N ASP A 152 11.43 -51.56 13.36
CA ASP A 152 11.15 -50.62 14.46
C ASP A 152 12.27 -49.62 14.68
N TRP A 153 13.51 -50.02 14.37
CA TRP A 153 14.67 -49.13 14.46
C TRP A 153 14.71 -48.16 13.26
N LEU A 154 14.41 -48.65 12.05
CA LEU A 154 14.30 -47.82 10.85
C LEU A 154 13.17 -46.79 10.96
N GLU A 155 12.01 -47.20 11.49
CA GLU A 155 10.86 -46.32 11.65
C GLU A 155 11.14 -45.20 12.68
N ARG A 156 11.85 -45.52 13.77
CA ARG A 156 12.36 -44.52 14.71
C ARG A 156 13.39 -43.58 14.09
N LEU A 157 14.27 -44.09 13.22
CA LEU A 157 15.26 -43.26 12.53
C LEU A 157 14.57 -42.32 11.52
N GLN A 158 13.55 -42.81 10.82
CA GLN A 158 12.74 -42.04 9.88
C GLN A 158 11.97 -40.93 10.60
N ALA A 159 11.30 -41.25 11.70
CA ALA A 159 10.60 -40.27 12.53
C ALA A 159 11.54 -39.17 13.07
N GLN A 160 12.78 -39.54 13.41
CA GLN A 160 13.79 -38.58 13.85
C GLN A 160 14.24 -37.64 12.71
N GLN A 161 14.33 -38.15 11.48
CA GLN A 161 14.66 -37.34 10.30
C GLN A 161 13.51 -36.41 9.91
N ASP A 162 12.27 -36.87 9.99
CA ASP A 162 11.08 -36.06 9.69
C ASP A 162 10.91 -34.93 10.71
N ALA A 163 11.15 -35.20 12.00
CA ALA A 163 11.17 -34.17 13.04
C ALA A 163 12.25 -33.11 12.79
N ALA A 164 13.44 -33.52 12.37
CA ALA A 164 14.53 -32.60 12.02
C ALA A 164 14.21 -31.75 10.77
N ALA A 165 13.54 -32.34 9.76
CA ALA A 165 13.10 -31.62 8.57
C ALA A 165 11.99 -30.61 8.90
N ALA A 166 11.04 -30.96 9.75
CA ALA A 166 9.99 -30.05 10.24
C ALA A 166 10.59 -28.86 11.00
N ALA A 167 11.59 -29.09 11.87
CA ALA A 167 12.28 -28.03 12.60
C ALA A 167 13.01 -27.05 11.65
N ARG A 168 13.63 -27.55 10.57
CA ARG A 168 14.27 -26.69 9.56
C ARG A 168 13.27 -25.83 8.80
N ARG A 169 12.13 -26.40 8.39
CA ARG A 169 11.05 -25.65 7.73
C ARG A 169 10.48 -24.56 8.64
N ALA A 170 10.30 -24.86 9.93
CA ALA A 170 9.86 -23.87 10.91
C ALA A 170 10.87 -22.73 11.09
N ALA A 171 12.17 -23.03 11.10
CA ALA A 171 13.23 -22.01 11.19
C ALA A 171 13.32 -21.14 9.92
N GLU A 172 13.12 -21.72 8.73
CA GLU A 172 13.04 -20.96 7.47
C GLU A 172 11.80 -20.07 7.41
N ALA A 173 10.64 -20.59 7.84
CA ALA A 173 9.42 -19.80 7.94
C ALA A 173 9.58 -18.62 8.91
N ALA A 174 10.23 -18.82 10.05
CA ALA A 174 10.55 -17.76 11.01
C ALA A 174 11.53 -16.72 10.43
N ARG A 175 12.51 -17.15 9.63
CA ARG A 175 13.43 -16.23 8.92
C ARG A 175 12.70 -15.40 7.86
N LEU A 176 11.80 -16.01 7.09
CA LEU A 176 10.99 -15.28 6.10
C LEU A 176 10.04 -14.30 6.78
N ALA A 177 9.40 -14.69 7.89
CA ALA A 177 8.56 -13.80 8.69
C ALA A 177 9.35 -12.63 9.31
N ALA A 178 10.60 -12.86 9.74
CA ALA A 178 11.48 -11.80 10.22
C ALA A 178 11.91 -10.85 9.07
N ALA A 179 12.15 -11.38 7.87
CA ALA A 179 12.50 -10.58 6.69
C ALA A 179 11.33 -9.71 6.22
N THR A 180 10.09 -10.24 6.25
CA THR A 180 8.90 -9.45 5.92
C THR A 180 8.57 -8.41 6.99
N ALA A 181 8.79 -8.72 8.28
CA ALA A 181 8.67 -7.75 9.36
C ALA A 181 9.72 -6.62 9.26
N ALA A 182 10.94 -6.93 8.82
CA ALA A 182 11.97 -5.92 8.57
C ALA A 182 11.66 -5.03 7.36
N ALA A 183 10.99 -5.57 6.33
CA ALA A 183 10.51 -4.80 5.18
C ALA A 183 9.28 -3.93 5.50
N ALA A 184 8.47 -4.33 6.50
CA ALA A 184 7.29 -3.59 6.95
C ALA A 184 7.57 -2.56 8.05
N ALA A 185 8.82 -2.42 8.49
CA ALA A 185 9.21 -1.36 9.43
C ALA A 185 9.22 0.00 8.71
N PRO A 186 8.42 0.99 9.12
CA PRO A 186 8.49 2.32 8.54
C PRO A 186 9.88 2.90 8.81
N ALA A 187 10.53 3.40 7.75
CA ALA A 187 11.75 4.20 7.87
C ALA A 187 11.46 5.41 8.76
N ALA A 188 11.76 5.27 10.06
CA ALA A 188 11.74 6.37 11.00
C ALA A 188 12.90 7.30 10.65
N ASN A 189 12.58 8.38 9.94
CA ASN A 189 13.46 9.51 9.67
C ASN A 189 14.02 10.05 11.00
N PRO A 190 15.35 10.00 11.26
CA PRO A 190 15.94 10.59 12.47
C PRO A 190 16.20 12.08 12.22
N ALA A 191 15.15 12.87 12.02
CA ALA A 191 15.32 14.30 11.70
C ALA A 191 14.22 15.22 12.22
N VAL A 192 13.52 14.89 13.31
CA VAL A 192 12.86 15.91 14.17
C VAL A 192 12.82 15.36 15.60
N ALA A 193 13.93 15.52 16.34
CA ALA A 193 13.94 15.31 17.78
C ALA A 193 13.97 16.67 18.48
N ASP A 194 12.84 17.02 19.08
CA ASP A 194 12.68 18.16 19.98
C ASP A 194 13.56 17.94 21.24
N PRO A 195 14.50 18.84 21.59
CA PRO A 195 15.46 18.60 22.68
C PRO A 195 14.86 18.64 24.10
N ALA A 196 13.55 18.85 24.25
CA ALA A 196 12.89 18.98 25.55
C ALA A 196 12.44 17.63 26.18
N ALA A 197 12.37 16.54 25.42
CA ALA A 197 11.90 15.24 25.93
C ALA A 197 13.02 14.30 26.43
N ALA A 198 14.28 14.56 26.06
CA ALA A 198 15.41 13.70 26.41
C ALA A 198 15.87 13.82 27.88
N ALA A 199 15.48 14.88 28.59
CA ALA A 199 15.86 15.10 29.98
C ALA A 199 15.03 14.29 31.00
N ALA A 200 13.84 13.79 30.61
CA ALA A 200 12.97 13.06 31.53
C ALA A 200 13.27 11.56 31.62
N ALA A 201 13.87 10.95 30.58
CA ALA A 201 14.19 9.52 30.56
C ALA A 201 15.52 9.17 31.25
N ALA A 202 16.44 10.14 31.39
CA ALA A 202 17.75 9.93 32.04
C ALA A 202 17.68 9.81 33.57
N ALA A 203 16.53 10.12 34.19
CA ALA A 203 16.34 10.05 35.65
C ALA A 203 15.80 8.69 36.14
N ALA A 204 15.24 7.85 35.26
CA ALA A 204 14.64 6.58 35.65
C ALA A 204 15.59 5.36 35.56
N GLY A 205 16.73 5.49 34.88
CA GLY A 205 17.66 4.38 34.63
C GLY A 205 18.75 4.15 35.68
N ARG A 206 18.84 4.96 36.75
CA ARG A 206 19.94 4.88 37.75
C ARG A 206 19.61 4.11 39.02
N ALA A 207 18.53 3.32 39.04
CA ALA A 207 18.09 2.62 40.25
C ALA A 207 18.16 1.08 40.18
N GLN A 208 18.76 0.49 39.14
CA GLN A 208 18.70 -0.98 38.96
C GLN A 208 20.01 -1.66 38.57
N GLU A 209 21.16 -1.01 38.83
CA GLU A 209 22.50 -1.62 38.71
C GLU A 209 23.21 -1.60 40.06
N SER A 210 22.69 -2.36 41.03
CA SER A 210 23.40 -2.62 42.29
C SER A 210 22.93 -3.90 42.96
N SER A 211 22.88 -5.01 42.22
CA SER A 211 23.06 -6.32 42.84
C SER A 211 23.57 -7.33 41.82
N THR A 212 24.45 -8.24 42.27
CA THR A 212 25.03 -9.38 41.56
C THR A 212 26.32 -9.15 40.75
N GLN A 213 27.39 -8.76 41.46
CA GLN A 213 28.73 -9.28 41.19
C GLN A 213 29.26 -9.96 42.46
N GLN A 214 29.28 -11.31 42.49
CA GLN A 214 30.31 -12.05 43.24
C GLN A 214 30.39 -13.55 42.83
N ALA A 215 31.63 -13.95 42.50
CA ALA A 215 32.20 -15.31 42.42
C ALA A 215 31.72 -16.25 41.29
N GLY A 216 32.56 -16.94 40.53
CA GLY A 216 34.03 -17.10 40.45
C GLY A 216 34.33 -17.84 39.12
N SER A 217 35.30 -17.40 38.33
CA SER A 217 36.66 -17.96 38.22
C SER A 217 36.76 -19.50 38.17
N SER A 218 37.12 -20.04 36.99
CA SER A 218 38.18 -21.05 36.73
C SER A 218 38.12 -21.39 35.23
N GLY A 219 39.11 -21.04 34.39
CA GLY A 219 40.37 -21.77 34.21
C GLY A 219 40.30 -22.62 32.92
N SER A 220 40.76 -22.09 31.78
CA SER A 220 42.04 -22.47 31.14
C SER A 220 42.08 -23.87 30.49
N ASN A 221 42.09 -23.93 29.15
CA ASN A 221 43.23 -24.41 28.37
C ASN A 221 42.89 -24.48 26.87
N GLY A 222 43.85 -24.04 26.05
CA GLY A 222 43.74 -24.03 24.60
C GLY A 222 44.47 -25.18 23.91
N SER A 223 44.84 -24.87 22.66
CA SER A 223 45.72 -25.57 21.72
C SER A 223 45.05 -26.51 20.70
N GLY A 224 45.48 -26.32 19.45
CA GLY A 224 45.63 -27.40 18.47
C GLY A 224 44.67 -27.41 17.28
N GLY A 225 44.95 -26.61 16.25
CA GLY A 225 44.79 -27.13 14.87
C GLY A 225 46.13 -27.73 14.42
N PRO A 226 46.31 -28.13 13.14
CA PRO A 226 45.35 -28.57 12.11
C PRO A 226 45.78 -29.97 11.58
N SER A 227 45.22 -30.45 10.44
CA SER A 227 45.96 -31.16 9.35
C SER A 227 45.19 -32.31 8.65
N VAL A 228 45.00 -32.13 7.34
CA VAL A 228 45.24 -33.07 6.20
C VAL A 228 44.45 -34.39 6.12
N ALA A 229 43.67 -34.54 5.04
CA ALA A 229 43.98 -35.47 3.93
C ALA A 229 42.81 -35.54 2.92
N GLY A 230 43.11 -35.26 1.65
CA GLY A 230 42.24 -35.61 0.53
C GLY A 230 42.47 -37.07 0.06
N PRO A 231 42.35 -37.36 -1.24
CA PRO A 231 41.19 -38.04 -1.81
C PRO A 231 41.58 -39.33 -2.55
N THR A 232 40.69 -40.34 -2.67
CA THR A 232 40.77 -41.32 -3.78
C THR A 232 39.49 -42.13 -4.00
N ARG A 233 38.90 -41.88 -5.17
CA ARG A 233 38.35 -42.82 -6.19
C ARG A 233 38.48 -44.34 -5.89
N ARG A 234 37.36 -45.08 -6.01
CA ARG A 234 37.35 -46.43 -6.62
C ARG A 234 36.04 -46.71 -7.36
N ARG A 235 36.21 -47.47 -8.44
CA ARG A 235 35.31 -47.82 -9.54
C ARG A 235 35.09 -49.33 -9.50
N ALA A 236 33.88 -49.81 -9.80
CA ALA A 236 33.49 -51.12 -10.35
C ALA A 236 32.03 -51.38 -9.89
N ALA A 237 31.02 -51.50 -10.75
CA ALA A 237 30.76 -52.54 -11.77
C ALA A 237 30.20 -53.83 -11.16
N GLU A 238 29.10 -54.29 -11.75
CA GLU A 238 28.59 -55.69 -11.76
C GLU A 238 28.01 -56.19 -10.42
N SER A 239 27.02 -57.07 -10.34
CA SER A 239 26.05 -57.70 -11.24
C SER A 239 25.12 -58.53 -10.34
N SER A 240 23.94 -58.90 -10.86
CA SER A 240 23.26 -60.19 -10.61
C SER A 240 22.92 -60.64 -9.17
N GLY A 241 21.62 -60.74 -8.92
CA GLY A 241 21.01 -62.05 -8.64
C GLY A 241 20.65 -62.41 -7.19
N ALA A 242 19.53 -63.12 -7.10
CA ALA A 242 19.07 -63.98 -6.01
C ALA A 242 18.25 -63.34 -4.86
N GLU A 243 16.93 -63.39 -5.07
CA GLU A 243 15.98 -64.12 -4.21
C GLU A 243 16.05 -63.90 -2.69
N GLY A 244 15.09 -63.12 -2.18
CA GLY A 244 14.66 -63.15 -0.80
C GLY A 244 13.13 -63.17 -0.74
N SER A 245 12.56 -64.37 -0.62
CA SER A 245 11.13 -64.59 -0.44
C SER A 245 10.63 -63.90 0.83
N GLY A 246 9.73 -62.92 0.68
CA GLY A 246 9.03 -62.28 1.79
C GLY A 246 7.62 -61.91 1.34
N ARG A 247 6.63 -62.67 1.81
CA ARG A 247 5.22 -62.64 1.41
C ARG A 247 4.66 -61.21 1.34
N GLN A 248 4.29 -60.79 0.13
CA GLN A 248 3.37 -59.68 -0.07
C GLN A 248 1.98 -60.09 0.43
N SER A 249 1.55 -59.52 1.54
CA SER A 249 0.20 -59.60 2.05
C SER A 249 -0.73 -58.89 1.07
N GLN A 250 -1.39 -59.67 0.20
CA GLN A 250 -2.51 -59.19 -0.60
C GLN A 250 -3.59 -58.60 0.33
N PRO A 251 -4.24 -57.49 -0.04
CA PRO A 251 -5.42 -57.01 0.68
C PRO A 251 -6.47 -58.13 0.63
N GLN A 252 -6.90 -58.59 1.80
CA GLN A 252 -7.85 -59.68 1.91
C GLN A 252 -9.15 -59.29 1.19
N ALA A 253 -9.45 -60.01 0.10
CA ALA A 253 -10.72 -59.89 -0.59
C ALA A 253 -11.87 -60.19 0.40
N PRO A 254 -13.00 -59.48 0.30
CA PRO A 254 -14.15 -59.72 1.17
C PRO A 254 -14.54 -61.20 1.12
N ARG A 255 -14.65 -61.81 2.31
CA ARG A 255 -14.81 -63.27 2.53
C ARG A 255 -16.14 -63.86 2.02
N ASP A 256 -16.99 -63.07 1.39
CA ASP A 256 -18.35 -63.46 1.02
C ASP A 256 -18.55 -63.69 -0.49
N LEU A 257 -17.46 -63.76 -1.27
CA LEU A 257 -17.55 -64.10 -2.69
C LEU A 257 -17.66 -65.63 -2.85
N PRO A 258 -18.74 -66.15 -3.47
CA PRO A 258 -18.92 -67.59 -3.65
C PRO A 258 -17.78 -68.19 -4.46
N SER A 259 -17.31 -69.37 -4.06
CA SER A 259 -16.27 -70.13 -4.74
C SER A 259 -16.67 -70.39 -6.21
N PRO A 260 -15.73 -70.46 -7.17
CA PRO A 260 -16.02 -70.83 -8.56
C PRO A 260 -16.85 -72.13 -8.72
N LEU A 261 -16.75 -73.02 -7.74
CA LEU A 261 -17.54 -74.27 -7.66
C LEU A 261 -18.98 -74.03 -7.18
N ASP A 262 -19.23 -73.01 -6.36
CA ASP A 262 -20.57 -72.63 -5.89
C ASP A 262 -21.40 -72.06 -7.06
N TRP A 263 -20.78 -71.30 -7.95
CA TRP A 263 -21.42 -70.76 -9.16
C TRP A 263 -21.98 -71.83 -10.10
N GLN A 264 -21.42 -73.03 -10.10
CA GLN A 264 -21.88 -74.15 -10.93
C GLN A 264 -23.11 -74.86 -10.32
N MET A 265 -23.38 -74.68 -9.03
CA MET A 265 -24.48 -75.32 -8.30
C MET A 265 -25.75 -74.45 -8.21
N LEU A 266 -25.66 -73.14 -8.47
CA LEU A 266 -26.84 -72.25 -8.49
C LEU A 266 -27.71 -72.51 -9.74
N SER A 267 -29.03 -72.42 -9.59
CA SER A 267 -29.97 -72.52 -10.71
C SER A 267 -29.79 -71.35 -11.69
N PRO A 268 -30.13 -71.50 -12.99
CA PRO A 268 -29.98 -70.43 -13.98
C PRO A 268 -30.60 -69.09 -13.53
N LEU A 269 -31.78 -69.14 -12.92
CA LEU A 269 -32.49 -67.97 -12.38
C LEU A 269 -31.73 -67.27 -11.25
N GLN A 270 -31.07 -68.04 -10.37
CA GLN A 270 -30.27 -67.47 -9.29
C GLN A 270 -28.98 -66.81 -9.79
N ARG A 271 -28.39 -67.33 -10.87
CA ARG A 271 -27.22 -66.69 -11.52
C ARG A 271 -27.60 -65.39 -12.20
N GLU A 272 -28.75 -65.34 -12.87
CA GLU A 272 -29.30 -64.13 -13.46
C GLU A 272 -29.56 -63.04 -12.41
N ALA A 273 -30.18 -63.39 -11.28
CA ALA A 273 -30.43 -62.46 -10.18
C ALA A 273 -29.11 -61.89 -9.59
N MET A 274 -28.10 -62.74 -9.37
CA MET A 274 -26.78 -62.31 -8.88
C MET A 274 -26.04 -61.42 -9.90
N ASN A 275 -26.18 -61.70 -11.19
CA ASN A 275 -25.59 -60.88 -12.24
C ASN A 275 -26.28 -59.51 -12.34
N GLN A 276 -27.61 -59.45 -12.16
CA GLN A 276 -28.35 -58.19 -12.10
C GLN A 276 -27.95 -57.36 -10.88
N GLU A 277 -27.81 -57.98 -9.71
CA GLU A 277 -27.36 -57.29 -8.50
C GLU A 277 -25.93 -56.73 -8.66
N ARG A 278 -25.03 -57.51 -9.28
CA ARG A 278 -23.67 -57.05 -9.61
C ARG A 278 -23.66 -55.91 -10.63
N ALA A 279 -24.49 -55.99 -11.65
CA ALA A 279 -24.61 -54.93 -12.66
C ALA A 279 -25.11 -53.62 -12.02
N LEU A 280 -26.14 -53.70 -11.18
CA LEU A 280 -26.68 -52.53 -10.47
C LEU A 280 -25.65 -51.90 -9.52
N ARG A 281 -24.87 -52.71 -8.79
CA ARG A 281 -23.77 -52.19 -7.95
C ARG A 281 -22.67 -51.55 -8.79
N ALA A 282 -22.27 -52.18 -9.88
CA ALA A 282 -21.26 -51.64 -10.78
C ALA A 282 -21.71 -50.31 -11.41
N GLU A 283 -22.99 -50.17 -11.76
CA GLU A 283 -23.58 -48.92 -12.24
C GLU A 283 -23.55 -47.83 -11.15
N GLN A 284 -23.96 -48.16 -9.91
CA GLN A 284 -23.92 -47.22 -8.79
C GLN A 284 -22.49 -46.78 -8.42
N ASP A 285 -21.55 -47.72 -8.40
CA ASP A 285 -20.13 -47.42 -8.14
C ASP A 285 -19.55 -46.53 -9.25
N ALA A 286 -19.89 -46.80 -10.52
CA ALA A 286 -19.45 -45.98 -11.65
C ALA A 286 -20.05 -44.56 -11.61
N GLU A 287 -21.34 -44.41 -11.26
CA GLU A 287 -21.98 -43.11 -11.08
C GLU A 287 -21.37 -42.33 -9.91
N TYR A 288 -21.07 -43.01 -8.79
CA TYR A 288 -20.43 -42.41 -7.63
C TYR A 288 -19.01 -41.93 -7.94
N GLU A 289 -18.21 -42.74 -8.64
CA GLU A 289 -16.86 -42.36 -9.07
C GLU A 289 -16.89 -41.17 -10.04
N ALA A 290 -17.85 -41.15 -10.97
CA ALA A 290 -18.04 -40.04 -11.90
C ALA A 290 -18.41 -38.73 -11.18
N ALA A 291 -19.34 -38.80 -10.21
CA ALA A 291 -19.71 -37.64 -9.38
C ALA A 291 -18.51 -37.13 -8.56
N LEU A 292 -17.75 -38.03 -7.95
CA LEU A 292 -16.57 -37.67 -7.17
C LEU A 292 -15.46 -37.06 -8.03
N ALA A 293 -15.30 -37.51 -9.28
CA ALA A 293 -14.36 -36.93 -10.23
C ALA A 293 -14.80 -35.53 -10.67
N GLU A 294 -16.10 -35.32 -10.90
CA GLU A 294 -16.64 -34.00 -11.24
C GLU A 294 -16.50 -33.00 -10.08
N ASP A 295 -16.78 -33.43 -8.85
CA ASP A 295 -16.61 -32.58 -7.66
C ASP A 295 -15.14 -32.20 -7.46
N ARG A 296 -14.21 -33.13 -7.66
CA ARG A 296 -12.76 -32.83 -7.65
C ARG A 296 -12.39 -31.81 -8.71
N ARG A 297 -12.84 -31.99 -9.95
CA ARG A 297 -12.58 -31.05 -11.04
C ARG A 297 -13.13 -29.66 -10.74
N ARG A 298 -14.37 -29.57 -10.24
CA ARG A 298 -14.99 -28.29 -9.85
C ARG A 298 -14.26 -27.61 -8.70
N ALA A 299 -13.75 -28.38 -7.74
CA ALA A 299 -12.95 -27.84 -6.63
C ALA A 299 -11.60 -27.29 -7.13
N GLU A 300 -10.92 -28.01 -8.01
CA GLU A 300 -9.67 -27.58 -8.64
C GLU A 300 -9.87 -26.33 -9.51
N GLU A 301 -10.94 -26.28 -10.31
CA GLU A 301 -11.30 -25.10 -11.12
C GLU A 301 -11.57 -23.87 -10.26
N ARG A 302 -12.30 -24.02 -9.14
CA ARG A 302 -12.54 -22.91 -8.20
C ARG A 302 -11.26 -22.44 -7.52
N ALA A 303 -10.43 -23.37 -7.05
CA ALA A 303 -9.15 -23.04 -6.42
C ALA A 303 -8.21 -22.33 -7.39
N ALA A 304 -8.17 -22.76 -8.66
CA ALA A 304 -7.39 -22.11 -9.71
C ALA A 304 -7.92 -20.69 -10.03
N ALA A 305 -9.25 -20.52 -10.09
CA ALA A 305 -9.86 -19.21 -10.30
C ALA A 305 -9.57 -18.25 -9.13
N GLU A 306 -9.73 -18.70 -7.88
CA GLU A 306 -9.43 -17.92 -6.69
C GLU A 306 -7.95 -17.54 -6.61
N ALA A 307 -7.04 -18.46 -6.96
CA ALA A 307 -5.61 -18.16 -7.04
C ALA A 307 -5.28 -17.12 -8.11
N ALA A 308 -5.89 -17.23 -9.29
CA ALA A 308 -5.70 -16.26 -10.38
C ALA A 308 -6.25 -14.87 -10.02
N GLU A 309 -7.41 -14.80 -9.35
CA GLU A 309 -7.96 -13.55 -8.85
C GLU A 309 -7.08 -12.92 -7.77
N ALA A 310 -6.56 -13.72 -6.84
CA ALA A 310 -5.64 -13.25 -5.81
C ALA A 310 -4.33 -12.71 -6.40
N GLU A 311 -3.77 -13.39 -7.40
CA GLU A 311 -2.57 -12.93 -8.11
C GLU A 311 -2.82 -11.63 -8.88
N ALA A 312 -3.96 -11.53 -9.58
CA ALA A 312 -4.35 -10.32 -10.28
C ALA A 312 -4.56 -9.12 -9.32
N GLN A 313 -5.17 -9.35 -8.17
CA GLN A 313 -5.34 -8.32 -7.13
C GLN A 313 -3.99 -7.88 -6.54
N ALA A 314 -3.09 -8.83 -6.27
CA ALA A 314 -1.75 -8.53 -5.78
C ALA A 314 -0.93 -7.73 -6.80
N ALA A 315 -1.00 -8.10 -8.08
CA ALA A 315 -0.33 -7.37 -9.16
C ALA A 315 -0.89 -5.94 -9.33
N ALA A 316 -2.22 -5.78 -9.25
CA ALA A 316 -2.85 -4.46 -9.32
C ALA A 316 -2.47 -3.57 -8.11
N ALA A 317 -2.42 -4.14 -6.91
CA ALA A 317 -1.98 -3.43 -5.72
C ALA A 317 -0.51 -2.99 -5.82
N ALA A 318 0.39 -3.88 -6.26
CA ALA A 318 1.80 -3.56 -6.46
C ALA A 318 2.00 -2.47 -7.53
N ALA A 319 1.23 -2.50 -8.61
CA ALA A 319 1.28 -1.45 -9.64
C ALA A 319 0.82 -0.09 -9.10
N ALA A 320 -0.26 -0.06 -8.32
CA ALA A 320 -0.75 1.17 -7.71
C ALA A 320 0.24 1.75 -6.68
N GLU A 321 0.89 0.90 -5.88
CA GLU A 321 1.94 1.33 -4.96
C GLU A 321 3.16 1.89 -5.70
N ALA A 322 3.60 1.23 -6.79
CA ALA A 322 4.70 1.72 -7.60
C ALA A 322 4.39 3.08 -8.24
N GLU A 323 3.17 3.28 -8.73
CA GLU A 323 2.72 4.57 -9.28
C GLU A 323 2.67 5.66 -8.21
N ALA A 324 2.17 5.35 -7.02
CA ALA A 324 2.15 6.28 -5.89
C ALA A 324 3.57 6.71 -5.48
N VAL A 325 4.49 5.76 -5.35
CA VAL A 325 5.91 6.05 -5.01
C VAL A 325 6.57 6.87 -6.11
N ALA A 326 6.31 6.58 -7.39
CA ALA A 326 6.84 7.35 -8.51
C ALA A 326 6.30 8.79 -8.52
N ALA A 327 5.01 8.98 -8.23
CA ALA A 327 4.39 10.29 -8.14
C ALA A 327 4.95 11.11 -6.97
N GLU A 328 5.13 10.50 -5.79
CA GLU A 328 5.76 11.15 -4.64
C GLU A 328 7.21 11.54 -4.92
N ALA A 329 8.00 10.64 -5.53
CA ALA A 329 9.37 10.94 -5.91
C ALA A 329 9.46 12.07 -6.94
N ALA A 330 8.54 12.13 -7.90
CA ALA A 330 8.47 13.22 -8.88
C ALA A 330 8.13 14.57 -8.21
N LEU A 331 7.20 14.56 -7.24
CA LEU A 331 6.86 15.74 -6.45
C LEU A 331 8.05 16.24 -5.63
N GLN A 332 8.77 15.34 -4.97
CA GLN A 332 9.98 15.68 -4.18
C GLN A 332 11.07 16.27 -5.06
N ARG A 333 11.44 15.61 -6.16
CA ARG A 333 12.44 16.15 -7.12
C ARG A 333 12.06 17.54 -7.62
N ARG A 334 10.78 17.78 -7.87
CA ARG A 334 10.28 19.10 -8.29
C ARG A 334 10.43 20.15 -7.19
N GLN A 335 10.14 19.80 -5.93
CA GLN A 335 10.33 20.70 -4.79
C GLN A 335 11.82 21.04 -4.60
N GLU A 336 12.69 20.03 -4.65
CA GLU A 336 14.14 20.21 -4.56
C GLU A 336 14.67 21.10 -5.69
N LEU A 337 14.21 20.89 -6.93
CA LEU A 337 14.58 21.73 -8.07
C LEU A 337 14.12 23.18 -7.87
N ARG A 338 12.88 23.40 -7.41
CA ARG A 338 12.37 24.74 -7.09
C ARG A 338 13.21 25.43 -6.02
N GLU A 339 13.57 24.72 -4.96
CA GLU A 339 14.42 25.25 -3.89
C GLU A 339 15.82 25.58 -4.38
N ARG A 340 16.42 24.70 -5.19
CA ARG A 340 17.73 24.93 -5.80
C ARG A 340 17.73 26.19 -6.66
N LEU A 341 16.76 26.30 -7.58
CA LEU A 341 16.62 27.48 -8.44
C LEU A 341 16.38 28.75 -7.62
N ARG A 342 15.58 28.67 -6.54
CA ARG A 342 15.36 29.81 -5.64
C ARG A 342 16.65 30.29 -4.95
N ARG A 343 17.56 29.37 -4.62
CA ARG A 343 18.87 29.70 -4.02
C ARG A 343 19.89 30.23 -5.04
N GLU A 344 19.85 29.72 -6.27
CA GLU A 344 20.75 30.10 -7.36
C GLU A 344 20.39 31.45 -7.99
N LEU A 345 19.16 31.93 -7.79
CA LEU A 345 18.71 33.22 -8.34
C LEU A 345 19.41 34.40 -7.64
N PRO A 346 20.06 35.31 -8.39
CA PRO A 346 20.71 36.48 -7.83
C PRO A 346 19.71 37.43 -7.17
N SER A 347 20.19 38.20 -6.18
CA SER A 347 19.39 39.20 -5.47
C SER A 347 18.79 40.22 -6.44
N GLU A 348 17.51 40.57 -6.23
CA GLU A 348 16.81 41.53 -7.09
C GLU A 348 17.50 42.90 -7.02
N PRO A 349 17.84 43.52 -8.17
CA PRO A 349 18.46 44.84 -8.19
C PRO A 349 17.50 45.90 -7.63
N ASP A 350 18.05 46.83 -6.86
CA ASP A 350 17.27 47.86 -6.18
C ASP A 350 16.51 48.74 -7.18
N SER A 351 15.41 49.31 -6.73
CA SER A 351 14.51 50.11 -7.53
C SER A 351 15.17 51.34 -8.16
N SER A 352 16.24 51.82 -7.55
CA SER A 352 17.05 52.97 -7.96
C SER A 352 18.17 52.61 -8.95
N ASP A 353 18.41 51.34 -9.23
CA ASP A 353 19.51 50.93 -10.12
C ASP A 353 19.14 51.19 -11.60
N PRO A 354 19.88 52.05 -12.33
CA PRO A 354 19.66 52.28 -13.75
C PRO A 354 19.92 51.04 -14.62
N ALA A 355 20.65 50.05 -14.10
CA ALA A 355 20.92 48.79 -14.80
C ALA A 355 19.78 47.77 -14.68
N GLY A 356 18.70 48.06 -13.94
CA GLY A 356 17.59 47.15 -13.71
C GLY A 356 16.44 47.29 -14.73
N VAL A 357 16.09 46.19 -15.40
CA VAL A 357 14.91 46.05 -16.29
C VAL A 357 13.79 45.34 -15.55
N LEU A 358 12.57 45.91 -15.57
CA LEU A 358 11.39 45.31 -14.98
C LEU A 358 10.77 44.29 -15.95
N VAL A 359 10.82 43.00 -15.61
CA VAL A 359 10.24 41.93 -16.43
C VAL A 359 8.90 41.51 -15.84
N ARG A 360 7.83 41.66 -16.61
CA ARG A 360 6.49 41.17 -16.28
C ARG A 360 6.17 39.95 -17.14
N VAL A 361 5.98 38.79 -16.53
CA VAL A 361 5.63 37.54 -17.22
C VAL A 361 4.18 37.20 -16.95
N ARG A 362 3.43 36.89 -18.00
CA ARG A 362 2.07 36.32 -17.90
C ARG A 362 2.13 34.80 -18.04
N LEU A 363 1.61 34.12 -17.03
CA LEU A 363 1.44 32.67 -17.00
C LEU A 363 0.15 32.26 -17.73
N PRO A 364 0.07 31.01 -18.23
CA PRO A 364 -1.15 30.44 -18.83
C PRO A 364 -2.35 30.47 -17.88
N ASP A 365 -2.10 30.40 -16.56
CA ASP A 365 -3.13 30.46 -15.51
C ASP A 365 -3.77 31.84 -15.35
N GLY A 366 -3.32 32.83 -16.14
CA GLY A 366 -3.78 34.23 -16.09
C GLY A 366 -3.06 35.07 -15.04
N CYS A 367 -2.29 34.46 -14.13
CA CYS A 367 -1.44 35.16 -13.18
C CYS A 367 -0.31 35.93 -13.89
N SER A 368 0.03 37.11 -13.38
CA SER A 368 1.19 37.88 -13.84
C SER A 368 2.19 38.01 -12.71
N HIS A 369 3.44 37.62 -12.95
CA HIS A 369 4.54 37.85 -12.02
C HIS A 369 5.46 38.92 -12.56
N THR A 370 6.00 39.76 -11.67
CA THR A 370 6.91 40.83 -12.05
C THR A 370 8.15 40.76 -11.17
N ARG A 371 9.33 40.89 -11.77
CA ARG A 371 10.62 40.93 -11.07
C ARG A 371 11.62 41.77 -11.88
N ARG A 372 12.52 42.48 -11.20
CA ARG A 372 13.61 43.21 -11.85
C ARG A 372 14.82 42.30 -12.09
N PHE A 373 15.43 42.45 -13.26
CA PHE A 373 16.65 41.74 -13.66
C PHE A 373 17.69 42.74 -14.13
N LEU A 374 18.98 42.41 -14.00
CA LEU A 374 20.06 43.21 -14.58
C LEU A 374 20.00 43.13 -16.11
N GLN A 375 20.40 44.21 -16.78
CA GLN A 375 20.47 44.27 -18.26
C GLN A 375 21.33 43.15 -18.86
N GLU A 376 22.43 42.78 -18.19
CA GLU A 376 23.38 41.73 -18.63
C GLU A 376 22.94 40.31 -18.24
N ALA A 377 21.85 40.15 -17.49
CA ALA A 377 21.38 38.84 -17.10
C ALA A 377 20.95 38.03 -18.35
N PRO A 378 21.24 36.72 -18.42
CA PRO A 378 20.72 35.87 -19.46
C PRO A 378 19.22 35.59 -19.25
N VAL A 379 18.47 35.40 -20.33
CA VAL A 379 17.06 35.00 -20.32
C VAL A 379 16.87 33.68 -19.56
N GLN A 380 17.89 32.83 -19.50
CA GLN A 380 17.89 31.64 -18.66
C GLN A 380 17.54 31.94 -17.19
N GLN A 381 18.03 33.04 -16.61
CA GLN A 381 17.67 33.43 -15.23
C GLN A 381 16.18 33.78 -15.08
N ILE A 382 15.54 34.32 -16.13
CA ILE A 382 14.10 34.53 -16.13
C ILE A 382 13.38 33.18 -16.16
N ARG A 383 13.88 32.20 -16.93
CA ARG A 383 13.29 30.86 -16.97
C ARG A 383 13.41 30.15 -15.64
N ASP A 384 14.58 30.21 -15.02
CA ASP A 384 14.87 29.64 -13.70
C ASP A 384 13.99 30.28 -12.62
N TRP A 385 13.79 31.61 -12.69
CA TRP A 385 12.86 32.32 -11.82
C TRP A 385 11.43 31.82 -11.98
N LEU A 386 10.93 31.67 -13.22
CA LEU A 386 9.58 31.18 -13.46
C LEU A 386 9.40 29.75 -12.93
N GLN A 387 10.36 28.86 -13.16
CA GLN A 387 10.31 27.49 -12.64
C GLN A 387 10.33 27.44 -11.09
N SER A 388 10.93 28.42 -10.43
CA SER A 388 10.97 28.52 -8.96
C SER A 388 9.63 28.98 -8.32
N LEU A 389 8.69 29.48 -9.12
CA LEU A 389 7.40 29.97 -8.64
C LEU A 389 6.44 28.81 -8.34
N ASP A 390 5.71 28.91 -7.23
CA ASP A 390 4.72 27.90 -6.86
C ASP A 390 3.51 27.89 -7.79
N SER A 391 3.19 29.05 -8.36
CA SER A 391 2.14 29.27 -9.36
C SER A 391 2.52 28.84 -10.77
N PHE A 392 3.77 28.46 -11.03
CA PHE A 392 4.16 27.97 -12.35
C PHE A 392 3.64 26.54 -12.55
N PRO A 393 3.02 26.22 -13.70
CA PRO A 393 2.59 24.88 -14.04
C PRO A 393 3.73 23.87 -13.90
N ALA A 394 3.40 22.60 -13.67
CA ALA A 394 4.37 21.53 -13.53
C ALA A 394 5.00 21.09 -14.87
N TRP A 395 5.35 22.07 -15.72
CA TRP A 395 5.90 21.82 -17.04
C TRP A 395 7.41 21.57 -16.96
N GLU A 396 7.87 20.58 -17.71
CA GLU A 396 9.29 20.34 -17.91
C GLU A 396 9.92 21.52 -18.66
N PRO A 397 11.20 21.84 -18.43
CA PRO A 397 11.89 22.97 -19.06
C PRO A 397 11.76 23.01 -20.59
N ASP A 398 11.61 21.84 -21.23
CA ASP A 398 11.57 21.65 -22.68
C ASP A 398 10.16 21.77 -23.28
N HIS A 399 9.11 21.78 -22.45
CA HIS A 399 7.71 21.81 -22.88
C HIS A 399 7.11 23.22 -22.94
N TRP A 400 7.90 24.26 -22.71
CA TRP A 400 7.41 25.64 -22.77
C TRP A 400 8.47 26.62 -23.25
N ASN A 401 7.98 27.68 -23.89
CA ASN A 401 8.76 28.73 -24.49
C ASN A 401 8.36 30.09 -23.92
N LEU A 402 9.36 30.96 -23.73
CA LEU A 402 9.15 32.34 -23.30
C LEU A 402 9.04 33.22 -24.55
N VAL A 403 7.95 33.97 -24.68
CA VAL A 403 7.62 34.74 -25.88
C VAL A 403 7.48 36.21 -25.53
N ASN A 404 8.08 37.10 -26.33
CA ASN A 404 7.93 38.54 -26.18
C ASN A 404 6.54 39.01 -26.67
N SER A 405 5.98 40.04 -26.03
CA SER A 405 4.69 40.63 -26.44
C SER A 405 4.75 41.26 -27.82
N TYR A 406 5.79 42.06 -28.10
CA TYR A 406 5.93 42.81 -29.35
C TYR A 406 7.39 43.25 -29.57
N PRO A 407 8.00 42.96 -30.74
CA PRO A 407 7.54 41.99 -31.73
C PRO A 407 7.47 40.58 -31.13
N ARG A 408 6.52 39.76 -31.57
CA ARG A 408 6.37 38.39 -31.06
C ARG A 408 7.54 37.53 -31.51
N GLN A 409 8.40 37.15 -30.57
CA GLN A 409 9.57 36.32 -30.81
C GLN A 409 9.72 35.34 -29.65
N VAL A 410 10.09 34.10 -29.97
CA VAL A 410 10.47 33.08 -28.98
C VAL A 410 11.88 33.41 -28.50
N LEU A 411 12.07 33.45 -27.18
CA LEU A 411 13.33 33.80 -26.56
C LEU A 411 14.13 32.53 -26.25
N GLU A 412 15.32 32.44 -26.83
CA GLU A 412 16.28 31.39 -26.53
C GLU A 412 17.08 31.73 -25.25
N GLY A 413 17.58 30.72 -24.54
CA GLY A 413 18.22 30.89 -23.23
C GLY A 413 19.50 31.74 -23.22
N GLY A 414 20.17 31.87 -24.37
CA GLY A 414 21.43 32.60 -24.52
C GLY A 414 21.31 34.11 -24.73
N VAL A 415 20.10 34.64 -24.90
CA VAL A 415 19.85 36.07 -25.15
C VAL A 415 19.92 36.85 -23.83
N ALA A 416 20.48 38.06 -23.83
CA ALA A 416 20.50 38.92 -22.64
C ALA A 416 19.18 39.68 -22.46
N VAL A 417 18.80 40.01 -21.21
CA VAL A 417 17.57 40.76 -20.93
C VAL A 417 17.55 42.13 -21.63
N ALA A 418 18.70 42.79 -21.78
CA ALA A 418 18.80 44.06 -22.51
C ALA A 418 18.36 43.95 -23.98
N GLU A 419 18.73 42.86 -24.66
CA GLU A 419 18.38 42.62 -26.07
C GLU A 419 16.89 42.37 -26.21
N VAL A 420 16.30 41.59 -25.29
CA VAL A 420 14.85 41.37 -25.22
C VAL A 420 14.09 42.67 -24.97
N ALA A 421 14.66 43.57 -24.16
CA ALA A 421 14.05 44.83 -23.83
C ALA A 421 14.15 45.90 -24.93
N GLY A 422 15.06 45.73 -25.90
CA GLY A 422 15.24 46.73 -26.96
C GLY A 422 15.53 48.14 -26.42
N GLY A 423 16.23 48.24 -25.29
CA GLY A 423 16.50 49.51 -24.60
C GLY A 423 15.37 50.06 -23.71
N ALA A 424 14.25 49.34 -23.56
CA ALA A 424 13.19 49.71 -22.63
C ALA A 424 13.54 49.37 -21.17
N ARG A 425 13.00 50.15 -20.22
CA ARG A 425 13.13 49.86 -18.77
C ARG A 425 12.18 48.76 -18.28
N GLN A 426 11.21 48.37 -19.11
CA GLN A 426 10.22 47.36 -18.78
C GLN A 426 9.88 46.49 -19.99
N VAL A 427 9.69 45.20 -19.76
CA VAL A 427 9.32 44.20 -20.77
C VAL A 427 8.14 43.38 -20.29
N ALA A 428 7.25 43.03 -21.22
CA ALA A 428 6.16 42.08 -20.99
C ALA A 428 6.39 40.80 -21.80
N LEU A 429 6.46 39.67 -21.09
CA LEU A 429 6.65 38.33 -21.66
C LEU A 429 5.45 37.44 -21.38
N PHE A 430 5.29 36.41 -22.20
CA PHE A 430 4.25 35.41 -22.11
C PHE A 430 4.88 34.03 -22.11
N VAL A 431 4.32 33.13 -21.32
CA VAL A 431 4.69 31.71 -21.37
C VAL A 431 3.74 31.00 -22.32
N GLN A 432 4.28 30.25 -23.27
CA GLN A 432 3.52 29.43 -24.21
C GLN A 432 3.95 27.97 -24.07
N GLU A 433 2.98 27.06 -23.96
CA GLU A 433 3.22 25.62 -24.04
C GLU A 433 3.58 25.24 -25.48
N ASN A 434 4.58 24.38 -25.63
CA ASN A 434 5.11 23.97 -26.94
C ASN A 434 4.24 22.92 -27.63
#